data_AF-L0ACX6-F1
#
_entry.id   AF-L0ACX6-F1
#
_cell.length_a   1.000
_cell.length_b   1.000
_cell.length_c   1.000
_cell.angle_alpha   90.00
_cell.angle_beta   90.00
_cell.angle_gamma   90.00
#
_symmetry.space_group_name_H-M   'P 1'
#
loop_
_entity.id
_entity.type
_entity.pdbx_description
1 polymer ?
#
loop_
_entity_poly.entity_id
_entity_poly.type
_entity_poly.pdbx_seq_one_letter_code
_entity_poly.pdbx_strand_id
1 'polypeptide(L)' 'MSLERFVYANLVLAPLLVVGGYLFWESLPVLVLPLGVGYLTVVALLAFGWVMPRVATAVRSVAARLFG' A
#
# COMPACT_ATOMS: atom_id res chain seq x y z
N MET A 1 11.64 -11.72 -5.43
CA MET A 1 10.97 -10.51 -5.97
C MET A 1 11.61 -9.30 -5.31
N SER A 2 11.97 -8.23 -6.03
CA SER A 2 12.49 -7.02 -5.37
C SER A 2 11.36 -6.28 -4.65
N LEU A 3 11.70 -5.52 -3.59
CA LEU A 3 10.71 -4.72 -2.83
C LEU A 3 9.92 -3.78 -3.76
N GLU A 4 10.58 -3.20 -4.75
CA GLU A 4 9.93 -2.35 -5.76
C GLU A 4 8.86 -3.11 -6.56
N ARG A 5 9.18 -4.29 -7.09
CA ARG A 5 8.20 -5.11 -7.81
C ARG A 5 7.05 -5.53 -6.90
N PHE A 6 7.33 -5.84 -5.64
CA PHE A 6 6.31 -6.16 -4.65
C PHE A 6 5.34 -4.99 -4.45
N VAL A 7 5.85 -3.78 -4.23
CA VAL A 7 5.02 -2.59 -4.04
C VAL A 7 4.17 -2.31 -5.28
N TYR A 8 4.74 -2.37 -6.48
CA TYR A 8 3.96 -2.15 -7.71
C TYR A 8 2.82 -3.15 -7.91
N ALA A 9 3.06 -4.44 -7.67
CA ALA A 9 2.00 -5.44 -7.77
C ALA A 9 0.89 -5.17 -6.74
N ASN A 10 1.28 -4.77 -5.53
CA ASN A 10 0.36 -4.56 -4.42
C ASN A 10 -0.40 -3.23 -4.48
N LEU A 11 0.11 -2.23 -5.20
CA LEU A 11 -0.64 -1.00 -5.47
C LEU A 11 -1.94 -1.26 -6.24
N VAL A 12 -2.01 -2.34 -7.01
CA VAL A 12 -3.23 -2.77 -7.72
C VAL A 12 -3.99 -3.82 -6.90
N LEU A 13 -3.28 -4.81 -6.36
CA LEU A 13 -3.90 -5.93 -5.67
C LEU A 13 -4.58 -5.54 -4.35
N ALA A 14 -3.96 -4.64 -3.56
CA ALA A 14 -4.52 -4.25 -2.27
C ALA A 14 -5.86 -3.51 -2.40
N PRO A 15 -6.03 -2.52 -3.30
CA PRO A 15 -7.34 -1.93 -3.57
C PRO A 15 -8.38 -2.95 -4.03
N LEU A 16 -8.01 -3.87 -4.92
CA LEU A 16 -8.91 -4.94 -5.37
C LEU A 16 -9.36 -5.84 -4.22
N LEU A 17 -8.45 -6.19 -3.31
CA LEU A 17 -8.77 -6.96 -2.11
C LEU A 17 -9.68 -6.18 -1.15
N VAL A 18 -9.45 -4.88 -0.97
CA VAL A 18 -10.31 -4.04 -0.13
C VAL A 18 -11.72 -3.94 -0.73
N VAL A 19 -11.83 -3.64 -2.03
CA VAL A 19 -13.12 -3.55 -2.72
C VAL A 19 -13.83 -4.90 -2.74
N GLY A 20 -13.14 -5.98 -3.09
CA GLY A 20 -13.70 -7.33 -3.06
C GLY A 20 -14.15 -7.73 -1.66
N GLY A 21 -13.32 -7.47 -0.64
CA GLY A 21 -13.69 -7.74 0.75
C GLY A 21 -14.91 -6.95 1.22
N TYR A 22 -15.07 -5.72 0.75
CA TYR A 22 -16.25 -4.90 1.03
C TYR A 22 -17.50 -5.44 0.32
N LEU A 23 -17.41 -5.77 -0.97
CA LEU A 23 -18.55 -6.27 -1.75
C LEU A 23 -19.05 -7.65 -1.28
N PHE A 24 -18.15 -8.49 -0.77
CA PHE A 24 -18.46 -9.84 -0.33
C PHE A 24 -18.43 -10.01 1.20
N TRP A 25 -18.54 -8.91 1.97
CA TRP A 25 -18.36 -8.90 3.43
C TRP A 25 -19.20 -9.98 4.15
N GLU A 26 -20.45 -10.19 3.72
CA GLU A 26 -21.38 -11.16 4.31
C GLU A 26 -21.05 -12.61 3.96
N SER A 27 -20.31 -12.82 2.87
CA SER A 27 -19.94 -14.14 2.35
C SER A 27 -18.53 -14.57 2.77
N LEU A 28 -17.78 -13.68 3.43
CA LEU A 28 -16.40 -13.95 3.81
C LEU A 28 -16.34 -14.91 5.01
N PRO A 29 -15.60 -16.03 4.91
CA PRO A 29 -15.32 -16.87 6.06
C PRO A 29 -14.61 -16.06 7.15
N VAL A 30 -14.94 -16.32 8.42
CA VAL A 30 -14.32 -15.63 9.58
C VAL A 30 -12.79 -15.69 9.55
N LEU A 31 -12.21 -16.78 9.03
CA LEU A 31 -10.76 -16.95 8.86
C LEU A 31 -10.13 -16.00 7.83
N VAL A 32 -10.89 -15.51 6.85
CA VAL A 32 -10.37 -14.61 5.80
C VAL A 32 -10.14 -13.20 6.34
N LEU A 33 -10.92 -12.75 7.33
CA LEU A 33 -10.76 -11.44 7.98
C LEU A 33 -9.35 -11.23 8.56
N PRO A 34 -8.85 -12.04 9.50
CA PRO A 34 -7.52 -11.83 10.08
C PRO A 34 -6.39 -11.97 9.07
N LEU A 35 -6.53 -12.90 8.10
CA LEU A 35 -5.53 -13.09 7.04
C LEU A 35 -5.49 -11.90 6.08
N GLY A 36 -6.66 -11.44 5.64
CA GLY A 36 -6.79 -10.28 4.75
C GLY A 36 -6.29 -9.00 5.40
N VAL A 37 -6.71 -8.73 6.65
CA VAL A 37 -6.25 -7.56 7.41
C VAL A 37 -4.74 -7.62 7.67
N GLY A 38 -4.21 -8.79 8.06
CA GLY A 38 -2.78 -8.97 8.29
C GLY A 38 -1.96 -8.72 7.02
N TYR A 39 -2.41 -9.28 5.89
CA TYR A 39 -1.79 -9.04 4.59
C TYR A 39 -1.80 -7.56 4.20
N LEU A 40 -2.96 -6.90 4.27
CA LEU A 40 -3.10 -5.49 3.93
C LEU A 40 -2.23 -4.60 4.83
N THR A 41 -2.08 -4.96 6.10
CA THR A 41 -1.22 -4.25 7.05
C THR A 41 0.25 -4.35 6.62
N VAL A 42 0.73 -5.55 6.32
CA VAL A 42 2.12 -5.75 5.85
C VAL A 42 2.37 -5.00 4.55
N VAL A 43 1.43 -5.10 3.60
CA VAL A 43 1.50 -4.37 2.33
C VAL A 43 1.58 -2.86 2.56
N ALA A 44 0.73 -2.31 3.43
CA ALA A 44 0.71 -0.89 3.74
C ALA A 44 2.03 -0.43 4.36
N LEU A 45 2.60 -1.18 5.31
CA LEU A 45 3.88 -0.85 5.94
C LEU A 45 5.04 -0.87 4.94
N LEU A 46 5.09 -1.91 4.10
CA LEU A 46 6.15 -2.05 3.08
C LEU A 46 6.03 -0.98 1.99
N ALA A 47 4.81 -0.71 1.53
CA ALA A 47 4.55 0.36 0.58
C ALA A 47 4.92 1.72 1.18
N PHE A 48 4.53 2.00 2.42
CA PHE A 48 4.87 3.23 3.11
C PHE A 48 6.39 3.41 3.23
N GLY A 49 7.11 2.40 3.73
CA GLY A 49 8.57 2.45 3.87
C GLY A 49 9.30 2.63 2.54
N TRP A 50 8.73 2.11 1.44
CA TRP A 50 9.29 2.30 0.10
C TRP A 50 8.95 3.68 -0.50
N VAL A 51 7.73 4.19 -0.33
CA VAL A 51 7.28 5.45 -0.93
C VAL A 51 7.85 6.67 -0.20
N MET A 52 7.88 6.64 1.14
CA MET A 52 8.17 7.83 1.95
C MET A 52 9.52 8.50 1.66
N PRO A 53 10.64 7.76 1.45
CA PRO A 53 11.93 8.37 1.10
C PRO A 53 11.90 9.11 -0.24
N ARG A 54 11.12 8.61 -1.21
CA ARG A 54 10.97 9.21 -2.54
C ARG A 54 10.13 10.49 -2.48
N VAL A 55 9.09 10.48 -1.65
CA VAL A 55 8.27 11.67 -1.41
C VAL A 55 9.08 12.75 -0.70
N ALA A 56 9.86 12.39 0.32
CA ALA A 56 10.69 13.34 1.05
C ALA A 56 11.71 14.05 0.15
N THR A 57 12.38 13.32 -0.75
CA THR A 57 13.33 13.92 -1.71
C THR A 57 12.62 14.79 -2.74
N ALA A 58 11.48 14.34 -3.27
CA ALA A 58 10.66 15.13 -4.18
C ALA A 58 10.21 16.46 -3.53
N VAL A 59 9.66 16.40 -2.31
CA VAL A 59 9.22 17.59 -1.56
C VAL A 59 10.39 18.55 -1.32
N ARG A 60 11.55 18.05 -0.89
CA ARG A 60 12.75 18.89 -0.71
C ARG A 60 13.16 19.59 -2.00
N SER A 61 13.14 18.88 -3.12
CA SER A 61 13.50 19.46 -4.43
C SER A 61 12.52 20.54 -4.88
N VAL A 62 11.22 20.35 -4.63
CA VAL A 62 10.18 21.33 -4.95
C VAL A 62 10.32 22.55 -4.05
N ALA A 63 10.52 22.37 -2.75
CA ALA A 63 10.73 23.46 -1.80
C ALA A 63 11.96 24.31 -2.17
N ALA A 64 13.07 23.66 -2.55
CA ALA A 64 14.27 24.36 -3.00
C ALA A 64 14.07 25.19 -4.28
N ARG A 65 13.13 24.81 -5.15
CA ARG A 65 12.79 25.57 -6.37
C ARG A 65 11.84 26.74 -6.12
N LEU A 66 11.03 26.65 -5.06
CA LEU A 66 10.03 27.67 -4.74
C LEU A 66 10.55 28.76 -3.79
N PHE A 67 11.51 28.41 -2.93
CA PHE A 67 12.00 29.28 -1.86
C PHE A 67 13.52 29.51 -1.87
N GLY A 68 14.24 28.98 -2.86
CA GLY A 68 15.65 29.25 -3.13
C GLY A 68 15.81 30.18 -4.33
#